data_AF-A0A3C0M840-F1
#
_entry.id   AF-A0A3C0M840-F1
#
_cell.length_a   1.000
_cell.length_b   1.000
_cell.length_c   1.000
_cell.angle_alpha   90.00
_cell.angle_beta   90.00
_cell.angle_gamma   90.00
#
_symmetry.space_group_name_H-M   'P 1'
#
loop_
_entity.id
_entity.type
_entity.pdbx_description
1 polymer ?
#
loop_
_entity_poly.entity_id
_entity_poly.type
_entity_poly.pdbx_seq_one_letter_code
_entity_poly.pdbx_strand_id
1 'polypeptide(L)' 'GHAHVADTALRALDLDRVVWLVAPQNPLKAVEGMAAYQRRVLQAEHIARHPQMCVSTFEARHRLYFTLATICQLKTRYP' A
#
# COMPACT_ATOMS: atom_id res chain seq x y z
N GLY A 1 -14.75 -1.99 -2.76
CA GLY A 1 -13.72 -1.59 -3.73
C GLY A 1 -12.41 -2.30 -3.46
N HIS A 2 -11.46 -1.65 -2.79
CA HIS A 2 -10.08 -2.14 -2.61
C HIS A 2 -9.95 -3.58 -2.10
N ALA A 3 -10.73 -3.97 -1.08
CA ALA A 3 -10.67 -5.33 -0.52
C ALA A 3 -11.01 -6.41 -1.55
N HIS A 4 -12.04 -6.16 -2.35
CA HIS A 4 -12.47 -7.08 -3.39
C HIS A 4 -11.45 -7.20 -4.51
N VAL A 5 -10.82 -6.08 -4.92
CA VAL A 5 -9.75 -6.09 -5.92
C VAL A 5 -8.54 -6.88 -5.41
N ALA A 6 -8.15 -6.67 -4.15
CA ALA A 6 -7.04 -7.39 -3.53
C ALA A 6 -7.31 -8.91 -3.41
N ASP A 7 -8.49 -9.31 -2.96
CA ASP A 7 -8.87 -10.74 -2.87
C ASP A 7 -8.95 -11.38 -4.28
N THR A 8 -9.48 -10.66 -5.26
CA THR A 8 -9.53 -11.13 -6.66
C THR A 8 -8.12 -11.33 -7.21
N ALA A 9 -7.21 -10.38 -7.02
CA ALA A 9 -5.82 -10.49 -7.48
C ALA A 9 -5.09 -11.65 -6.80
N LEU A 10 -5.28 -11.83 -5.49
CA LEU A 10 -4.70 -12.93 -4.72
C LEU A 10 -5.08 -14.29 -5.34
N ARG A 11 -6.36 -14.50 -5.64
CA ARG A 11 -6.87 -15.76 -6.21
C ARG A 11 -6.52 -15.94 -7.69
N ALA A 12 -6.66 -14.88 -8.49
CA ALA A 12 -6.52 -14.97 -9.94
C ALA A 12 -5.06 -15.10 -10.41
N LEU A 13 -4.12 -14.57 -9.62
CA LEU A 13 -2.69 -14.57 -9.92
C LEU A 13 -1.90 -15.55 -9.05
N ASP A 14 -2.58 -16.34 -8.21
CA ASP A 14 -1.99 -17.30 -7.28
C ASP A 14 -0.84 -16.70 -6.44
N LEU A 15 -1.08 -15.52 -5.85
CA LEU A 15 -0.06 -14.81 -5.09
C LEU A 15 0.11 -15.39 -3.69
N ASP A 16 1.35 -15.46 -3.21
CA ASP A 16 1.60 -15.79 -1.79
C ASP A 16 1.02 -14.72 -0.87
N ARG A 17 1.16 -13.44 -1.26
CA ARG A 17 0.73 -12.28 -0.48
C ARG A 17 0.31 -11.09 -1.34
N VAL A 18 -0.55 -10.25 -0.77
CA VAL A 18 -0.90 -8.92 -1.30
C VAL A 18 -0.51 -7.84 -0.30
N VAL A 19 0.36 -6.92 -0.72
CA VAL A 19 0.83 -5.80 0.10
C VAL A 19 0.02 -4.54 -0.22
N TRP A 20 -0.66 -4.00 0.78
CA TRP A 20 -1.36 -2.72 0.72
C TRP A 20 -0.40 -1.60 1.07
N LEU A 21 0.17 -0.95 0.06
CA LEU A 21 1.06 0.20 0.24
C LEU A 21 0.24 1.47 0.48
N VAL A 22 0.29 2.00 1.70
CA VAL A 22 -0.39 3.25 2.06
C VAL A 22 0.53 4.42 1.76
N ALA A 23 0.29 5.10 0.64
CA ALA A 23 1.09 6.23 0.20
C ALA A 23 0.98 7.42 1.18
N PRO A 24 2.10 8.07 1.56
CA PRO A 24 2.07 9.23 2.45
C PRO A 24 1.29 10.40 1.82
N GLN A 25 1.55 10.70 0.55
CA GLN A 25 0.81 11.67 -0.25
C GLN A 25 1.02 11.34 -1.74
N ASN A 26 -0.01 11.54 -2.56
CA ASN A 26 0.17 11.58 -4.01
C ASN A 26 0.48 13.05 -4.40
N PRO A 27 1.67 13.34 -4.98
CA PRO A 27 2.06 14.71 -5.35
C PRO A 27 1.11 15.39 -6.35
N LEU A 28 0.33 14.62 -7.10
CA LEU A 28 -0.62 15.11 -8.10
C LEU A 28 -2.01 15.43 -7.52
N LYS A 29 -2.21 15.19 -6.22
CA LYS A 29 -3.50 15.43 -5.55
C LYS A 29 -3.31 16.45 -4.43
N ALA A 30 -4.35 17.24 -4.19
CA ALA A 30 -4.40 18.15 -3.05
C ALA A 30 -4.23 17.38 -1.72
N VAL A 31 -3.60 18.03 -0.76
CA VAL A 31 -3.49 17.55 0.63
C VAL A 31 -4.79 17.84 1.39
N GLU A 32 -5.49 18.90 1.01
CA GLU A 32 -6.74 19.34 1.60
C GLU A 32 -7.81 18.24 1.52
N GLY A 33 -8.51 18.03 2.65
CA GLY A 33 -9.52 16.97 2.76
C GLY A 33 -8.96 15.56 2.96
N MET A 34 -7.64 15.36 2.94
CA MET A 34 -7.06 14.04 3.20
C MET A 34 -7.08 13.72 4.69
N ALA A 35 -7.59 12.54 5.05
CA ALA A 35 -7.47 12.03 6.41
C ALA A 35 -5.99 11.89 6.81
N ALA A 36 -5.71 12.15 8.08
CA ALA A 36 -4.38 11.98 8.66
C ALA A 36 -3.79 10.60 8.29
N TYR A 37 -2.50 10.56 7.95
CA TYR A 37 -1.84 9.35 7.46
C TYR A 37 -2.09 8.12 8.34
N GLN A 38 -1.91 8.27 9.66
CA GLN A 38 -2.16 7.19 10.62
C GLN A 38 -3.60 6.67 10.58
N ARG A 39 -4.59 7.53 10.38
CA ARG A 39 -5.99 7.09 10.24
C ARG A 39 -6.18 6.27 8.96
N ARG A 40 -5.51 6.63 7.86
CA ARG A 40 -5.54 5.86 6.61
C ARG A 40 -4.87 4.49 6.76
N VAL A 41 -3.77 4.41 7.51
CA VAL A 41 -3.08 3.14 7.83
C VAL A 41 -4.00 2.24 8.67
N LEU A 42 -4.54 2.75 9.78
CA LEU A 42 -5.45 1.99 10.64
C LEU A 42 -6.70 1.52 9.89
N GLN A 43 -7.26 2.36 9.02
CA GLN A 43 -8.38 1.98 8.18
C GLN A 43 -8.01 0.86 7.20
N ALA A 44 -6.82 0.93 6.57
CA ALA A 44 -6.34 -0.14 5.71
C ALA A 44 -6.16 -1.46 6.48
N GLU A 45 -5.62 -1.42 7.71
CA GLU A 45 -5.45 -2.60 8.56
C GLU A 45 -6.80 -3.22 8.94
N HIS A 46 -7.80 -2.38 9.21
CA HIS A 46 -9.15 -2.85 9.51
C HIS A 46 -9.83 -3.55 8.32
N ILE A 47 -9.45 -3.18 7.09
CA ILE A 47 -10.01 -3.72 5.84
C ILE A 47 -9.25 -4.96 5.37
N ALA A 48 -7.91 -4.94 5.43
CA ALA A 48 -7.02 -5.99 4.95
C ALA A 48 -6.91 -7.18 5.92
N ARG A 49 -8.05 -7.81 6.26
CA ARG A 49 -8.13 -8.85 7.30
C ARG A 49 -7.69 -10.25 6.85
N HIS A 50 -7.41 -10.45 5.56
CA HIS A 50 -7.01 -11.77 5.05
C HIS A 50 -5.58 -12.12 5.50
N PRO A 51 -5.28 -13.38 5.91
CA PRO A 51 -3.95 -13.75 6.43
C PRO A 51 -2.80 -13.61 5.42
N GLN A 52 -3.12 -13.59 4.12
CA GLN A 52 -2.15 -13.32 3.04
C GLN A 52 -2.06 -11.83 2.66
N MET A 53 -2.82 -10.95 3.30
CA MET A 53 -2.74 -9.51 3.09
C MET A 53 -1.91 -8.85 4.20
N CYS A 54 -1.12 -7.84 3.85
CA CYS A 54 -0.44 -7.01 4.84
C CYS A 54 -0.47 -5.55 4.45
N VAL A 55 -0.58 -4.67 5.44
CA VAL A 55 -0.48 -3.22 5.26
C VAL A 55 0.96 -2.78 5.46
N SER A 56 1.45 -1.92 4.58
CA SER A 56 2.82 -1.45 4.60
C SER A 56 2.91 0.07 4.56
N THR A 57 3.73 0.62 5.46
CA THR A 57 4.11 2.03 5.53
C THR A 57 5.48 2.29 4.90
N PHE A 58 5.96 1.38 4.05
CA PHE A 58 7.29 1.43 3.43
C PHE A 58 7.60 2.78 2.79
N GLU A 59 6.70 3.30 1.97
CA GLU A 59 6.89 4.59 1.29
C GLU A 59 7.06 5.74 2.29
N ALA A 60 6.27 5.78 3.37
CA ALA A 60 6.40 6.82 4.39
C ALA A 60 7.72 6.73 5.16
N ARG A 61 8.14 5.50 5.53
CA ARG A 61 9.41 5.25 6.23
C ARG A 61 10.62 5.65 5.39
N HIS A 62 10.53 5.51 4.07
CA HIS A 62 11.58 5.84 3.12
C HIS A 62 11.41 7.20 2.44
N ARG A 63 10.40 7.99 2.85
CA ARG A 63 10.07 9.31 2.27
C ARG A 63 9.90 9.26 0.74
N LEU A 64 9.24 8.23 0.25
CA LEU A 64 8.92 8.03 -1.15
C LEU A 64 7.51 8.52 -1.45
N TYR A 65 7.37 9.20 -2.59
CA TYR A 65 6.09 9.76 -3.06
C TYR A 65 5.76 9.34 -4.49
N PHE A 66 6.66 8.60 -5.14
CA PHE A 66 6.54 8.14 -6.52
C PHE A 66 6.78 6.64 -6.59
N THR A 67 5.87 5.94 -7.26
CA THR A 67 5.93 4.48 -7.43
C THR A 67 7.21 4.01 -8.10
N LEU A 68 7.79 4.79 -9.03
CA LEU A 68 9.09 4.48 -9.63
C LEU A 68 10.18 4.34 -8.56
N ALA A 69 10.26 5.29 -7.63
CA ALA A 69 11.24 5.26 -6.55
C ALA A 69 10.98 4.08 -5.60
N THR A 70 9.71 3.77 -5.32
CA THR A 70 9.30 2.60 -4.54
C THR A 70 9.76 1.30 -5.17
N ILE A 71 9.50 1.09 -6.48
CA ILE A 71 9.90 -0.13 -7.20
C ILE A 71 11.42 -0.27 -7.23
N CYS A 72 12.16 0.81 -7.55
CA CYS A 72 13.63 0.77 -7.55
C CYS A 72 14.17 0.34 -6.18
N GLN A 73 13.68 0.94 -5.10
CA GLN A 73 14.17 0.62 -3.77
C GLN A 73 13.81 -0.79 -3.31
N LEU A 74 12.62 -1.28 -3.67
CA LEU A 74 12.21 -2.66 -3.38
C LEU A 74 13.08 -3.66 -4.15
N LYS A 75 13.32 -3.44 -5.45
CA LYS A 75 14.21 -4.28 -6.26
C LYS A 75 15.65 -4.29 -5.75
N THR A 76 16.17 -3.15 -5.28
CA THR A 76 17.51 -3.11 -4.68
C THR A 76 17.59 -3.88 -3.36
N ARG A 77 16.51 -3.90 -2.57
CA ARG A 77 16.48 -4.54 -1.25
C ARG A 77 16.15 -6.04 -1.32
N TYR A 78 15.38 -6.45 -2.33
CA TYR A 78 14.92 -7.82 -2.55
C TYR A 78 15.17 -8.19 -4.01
N PRO A 79 16.40 -8.61 -4.35
CA PRO A 79 16.81 -8.92 -5.72
C PRO A 79 16.14 -10.19 -6.26
#